data_AF-A0A8T5T7E6-F1
#
_entry.id   AF-A0A8T5T7E6-F1
#
_cell.length_a   1.000
_cell.length_b   1.000
_cell.length_c   1.000
_cell.angle_alpha   90.00
_cell.angle_beta   90.00
_cell.angle_gamma   90.00
#
_symmetry.space_group_name_H-M   'P 1'
#
loop_
_entity.id
_entity.type
_entity.pdbx_description
1 polymer ?
#
loop_
_entity_poly.entity_id
_entity_poly.type
_entity_poly.pdbx_seq_one_letter_code
_entity_poly.pdbx_strand_id
1 'polypeptide(L)'
;MSKIRKLDDRTYLSYLLQSFNIEKLKKTCKEFGIKGYSKFKKKDLVEYLLDSLSEEEISALIKEKELNIISEGIQSAIDKIKGKDRESIKDIKIINLNNHEIEFGFKGMNWETNSFLSITEDNIGDPERDCDCRIGSEMGFCGHFWVGFIFSLKQDYFKLSNWSLTVLPDNFNETIKSINISAPDGKTSIKISNGSSDGSDFSNLFEQSITIYEGKITNIEQKEQVFQEKITIYFLISLTNIKIGPRLQKKSDYKEEDIIEANDLAIRISEKLKEENDIKIGDKIKVNGKLQRDNFLRLNIVKNIRKIELI
;
A
#
# COMPACT_ATOMS: atom_id res chain seq x y z
N MET A 1 29.05 -2.97 12.60
CA MET A 1 28.84 -4.11 13.52
C MET A 1 27.69 -4.92 12.98
N SER A 2 27.89 -6.16 12.54
CA SER A 2 26.79 -7.03 12.12
C SER A 2 25.95 -7.36 13.35
N LYS A 3 24.69 -6.93 13.37
CA LYS A 3 23.75 -7.33 14.42
C LYS A 3 23.56 -8.85 14.33
N ILE A 4 23.71 -9.53 15.45
CA ILE A 4 23.55 -10.98 15.51
C ILE A 4 22.04 -11.28 15.53
N ARG A 5 21.58 -12.03 14.54
CA ARG A 5 20.22 -12.58 14.47
C ARG A 5 20.05 -13.58 15.62
N LYS A 6 18.95 -13.53 16.37
CA LYS A 6 18.68 -14.47 17.48
C LYS A 6 18.22 -15.85 16.98
N LEU A 7 17.55 -15.89 15.83
CA LEU A 7 17.08 -17.13 15.21
C LEU A 7 18.23 -17.93 14.62
N ASP A 8 18.12 -19.25 14.70
CA ASP A 8 19.02 -20.15 13.96
C ASP A 8 18.82 -20.00 12.45
N ASP A 9 19.88 -20.25 11.71
CA ASP A 9 19.93 -20.04 10.25
C ASP A 9 18.90 -20.90 9.51
N ARG A 10 18.58 -22.10 10.00
CA ARG A 10 17.61 -22.99 9.36
C ARG A 10 16.20 -22.42 9.48
N THR A 11 15.78 -22.04 10.68
CA THR A 11 14.48 -21.40 10.93
C THR A 11 14.37 -20.09 10.14
N TYR A 12 15.43 -19.28 10.16
CA TYR A 12 15.44 -18.02 9.43
C TYR A 12 15.34 -18.21 7.91
N LEU A 13 16.10 -19.16 7.36
CA LEU A 13 16.02 -19.51 5.94
C LEU A 13 14.63 -20.03 5.57
N SER A 14 13.97 -20.78 6.45
CA SER A 14 12.57 -21.19 6.24
C SER A 14 11.68 -19.96 6.02
N TYR A 15 11.75 -18.95 6.90
CA TYR A 15 10.97 -17.71 6.75
C TYR A 15 11.26 -16.99 5.42
N LEU A 16 12.52 -16.94 4.99
CA LEU A 16 12.90 -16.37 3.69
C LEU A 16 12.32 -17.16 2.51
N LEU A 17 12.45 -18.49 2.53
CA LEU A 17 12.00 -19.36 1.43
C LEU A 17 10.48 -19.39 1.30
N GLN A 18 9.73 -19.16 2.37
CA GLN A 18 8.27 -19.02 2.28
C GLN A 18 7.83 -17.80 1.47
N SER A 19 8.67 -16.78 1.32
CA SER A 19 8.39 -15.64 0.43
C SER A 19 8.57 -15.98 -1.06
N PHE A 20 9.24 -17.08 -1.40
CA PHE A 20 9.39 -17.50 -2.79
C PHE A 20 8.11 -18.12 -3.37
N ASN A 21 7.99 -18.00 -4.69
CA ASN A 21 7.06 -18.81 -5.46
C ASN A 21 7.70 -20.17 -5.80
N ILE A 22 6.89 -21.11 -6.30
CA ILE A 22 7.36 -22.48 -6.59
C ILE A 22 8.48 -22.51 -7.64
N GLU A 23 8.49 -21.58 -8.59
CA GLU A 23 9.50 -21.50 -9.64
C GLU A 23 10.86 -21.08 -9.08
N LYS A 24 10.87 -20.05 -8.21
CA LYS A 24 12.08 -19.61 -7.49
C LYS A 24 12.64 -20.73 -6.61
N LEU A 25 11.77 -21.44 -5.87
CA LEU A 25 12.21 -22.60 -5.06
C LEU A 25 12.83 -23.70 -5.94
N LYS A 26 12.18 -24.08 -7.04
CA LYS A 26 12.72 -25.07 -7.98
C LYS A 26 14.04 -24.63 -8.61
N LYS A 27 14.19 -23.32 -8.87
CA LYS A 27 15.44 -22.75 -9.37
C LYS A 27 16.54 -22.86 -8.31
N THR A 28 16.25 -22.55 -7.05
CA THR A 28 17.19 -22.72 -5.94
C THR A 28 17.61 -24.18 -5.77
N CYS A 29 16.67 -25.14 -5.82
CA CYS A 29 17.05 -26.57 -5.81
C CYS A 29 18.03 -26.93 -6.94
N LYS A 30 17.81 -26.38 -8.15
CA LYS A 30 18.71 -26.60 -9.29
C LYS A 30 20.09 -25.96 -9.09
N GLU A 31 20.15 -24.74 -8.54
CA GLU A 31 21.40 -24.01 -8.24
C GLU A 31 22.29 -24.80 -7.27
N PHE A 32 21.69 -25.50 -6.30
CA PHE A 32 22.38 -26.33 -5.31
C PHE A 32 22.49 -27.81 -5.70
N GLY A 33 22.16 -28.17 -6.95
CA GLY A 33 22.29 -29.54 -7.45
C GLY A 33 21.36 -30.57 -6.80
N ILE A 34 20.34 -30.13 -6.05
CA ILE A 34 19.34 -30.99 -5.40
C ILE A 34 18.49 -31.67 -6.46
N LYS A 35 18.21 -32.97 -6.30
CA LYS A 35 17.41 -33.78 -7.25
C LYS A 35 16.09 -34.22 -6.63
N GLY A 36 15.16 -34.72 -7.45
CA GLY A 36 13.91 -35.32 -6.97
C GLY A 36 12.85 -34.32 -6.47
N TYR A 37 13.08 -33.02 -6.62
CA TYR A 37 12.24 -31.97 -6.04
C TYR A 37 10.93 -31.68 -6.82
N SER A 38 10.81 -32.15 -8.07
CA SER A 38 9.70 -31.78 -8.97
C SER A 38 8.31 -32.20 -8.48
N LYS A 39 8.23 -33.23 -7.62
CA LYS A 39 6.98 -33.79 -7.08
C LYS A 39 6.39 -32.98 -5.91
N PHE A 40 7.19 -32.14 -5.27
CA PHE A 40 6.79 -31.44 -4.06
C PHE A 40 5.95 -30.20 -4.37
N LYS A 41 4.95 -29.96 -3.51
CA LYS A 41 4.21 -28.69 -3.47
C LYS A 41 5.03 -27.66 -2.69
N LYS A 42 4.63 -26.38 -2.73
CA LYS A 42 5.42 -25.27 -2.18
C LYS A 42 5.92 -25.54 -0.75
N LYS A 43 5.02 -25.91 0.17
CA LYS A 43 5.35 -26.15 1.58
C LYS A 43 6.38 -27.28 1.73
N ASP A 44 6.05 -28.46 1.22
CA ASP A 44 6.92 -29.63 1.24
C ASP A 44 8.26 -29.38 0.52
N LEU A 45 8.28 -28.52 -0.50
CA LEU A 45 9.49 -28.16 -1.24
C LEU A 45 10.43 -27.28 -0.41
N VAL A 46 9.90 -26.40 0.44
CA VAL A 46 10.72 -25.62 1.38
C VAL A 46 11.37 -26.56 2.39
N GLU A 47 10.59 -27.46 2.99
CA GLU A 47 11.11 -28.45 3.95
C GLU A 47 12.18 -29.34 3.29
N TYR A 48 11.88 -29.89 2.11
CA TYR A 48 12.83 -30.72 1.36
C TYR A 48 14.12 -29.97 1.00
N LEU A 49 14.02 -28.69 0.61
CA LEU A 49 15.18 -27.85 0.35
C LEU A 49 16.03 -27.67 1.62
N LEU A 50 15.40 -27.35 2.75
CA LEU A 50 16.10 -27.19 4.03
C LEU A 50 16.77 -28.50 4.47
N ASP A 51 16.13 -29.65 4.29
CA ASP A 51 16.69 -30.97 4.64
C ASP A 51 17.87 -31.39 3.75
N SER A 52 17.97 -30.81 2.55
CA SER A 52 18.98 -31.17 1.55
C SER A 52 20.26 -30.33 1.64
N LEU A 53 20.25 -29.22 2.38
CA LEU A 53 21.38 -28.28 2.47
C LEU A 53 22.23 -28.52 3.72
N SER A 54 23.54 -28.37 3.60
CA SER A 54 24.44 -28.28 4.77
C SER A 54 24.32 -26.94 5.49
N GLU A 55 24.88 -26.82 6.70
CA GLU A 55 24.90 -25.55 7.43
C GLU A 55 25.61 -24.44 6.64
N GLU A 56 26.74 -24.76 5.99
CA GLU A 56 27.47 -23.80 5.16
C GLU A 56 26.66 -23.35 3.94
N GLU A 57 25.91 -24.26 3.32
CA GLU A 57 25.05 -23.95 2.18
C GLU A 57 23.85 -23.10 2.60
N ILE A 58 23.27 -23.36 3.79
CA ILE A 58 22.22 -22.54 4.38
C ILE A 58 22.72 -21.11 4.58
N SER A 59 23.86 -20.92 5.26
CA SER A 59 24.42 -19.59 5.51
C SER A 59 24.78 -18.87 4.20
N ALA A 60 25.30 -19.60 3.20
CA ALA A 60 25.57 -19.05 1.88
C ALA A 60 24.30 -18.57 1.16
N LEU A 61 23.24 -19.38 1.21
CA LEU A 61 21.95 -19.05 0.58
C LEU A 61 21.28 -17.84 1.24
N ILE A 62 21.33 -17.75 2.57
CA ILE A 62 20.85 -16.56 3.30
C ILE A 62 21.58 -15.32 2.81
N LYS A 63 22.92 -15.36 2.82
CA LYS A 63 23.76 -14.23 2.41
C LYS A 63 23.47 -13.78 0.97
N GLU A 64 23.21 -14.73 0.07
CA GLU A 64 22.94 -14.43 -1.34
C GLU A 64 21.53 -13.86 -1.58
N LYS A 65 20.50 -14.41 -0.92
CA LYS A 65 19.10 -14.14 -1.27
C LYS A 65 18.36 -13.22 -0.30
N GLU A 66 18.83 -13.05 0.94
CA GLU A 66 18.13 -12.30 2.00
C GLU A 66 17.71 -10.91 1.50
N LEU A 67 18.68 -10.09 1.06
CA LEU A 67 18.39 -8.71 0.68
C LEU A 67 17.34 -8.60 -0.43
N ASN A 68 17.39 -9.49 -1.42
CA ASN A 68 16.44 -9.50 -2.52
C ASN A 68 15.02 -9.86 -2.03
N ILE A 69 14.91 -10.94 -1.25
CA ILE A 69 13.62 -11.40 -0.68
C ILE A 69 12.98 -10.29 0.16
N ILE A 70 13.78 -9.69 1.04
CA ILE A 70 13.33 -8.63 1.94
C ILE A 70 12.90 -7.39 1.14
N SER A 71 13.67 -7.00 0.13
CA SER A 71 13.35 -5.86 -0.74
C SER A 71 12.03 -6.08 -1.51
N GLU A 72 11.79 -7.28 -2.05
CA GLU A 72 10.52 -7.62 -2.72
C GLU A 72 9.33 -7.55 -1.76
N GLY A 73 9.49 -8.06 -0.53
CA GLY A 73 8.45 -8.00 0.51
C GLY A 73 8.11 -6.57 0.91
N ILE A 74 9.13 -5.73 1.13
CA ILE A 74 8.97 -4.30 1.44
C ILE A 74 8.30 -3.56 0.29
N GLN A 75 8.71 -3.80 -0.96
CA GLN A 75 8.07 -3.20 -2.12
C GLN A 75 6.59 -3.58 -2.22
N SER A 76 6.25 -4.85 -1.94
CA SER A 76 4.84 -5.28 -1.88
C SER A 76 4.04 -4.54 -0.81
N ALA A 77 4.62 -4.24 0.36
CA ALA A 77 3.95 -3.43 1.38
C ALA A 77 3.74 -1.99 0.92
N ILE A 78 4.76 -1.39 0.30
CA ILE A 78 4.68 -0.03 -0.23
C ILE A 78 3.59 0.07 -1.29
N ASP A 79 3.49 -0.92 -2.18
CA ASP A 79 2.46 -0.96 -3.20
C ASP A 79 1.06 -1.11 -2.59
N LYS A 80 0.89 -1.85 -1.49
CA LYS A 80 -0.37 -1.91 -0.73
C LYS A 80 -0.74 -0.56 -0.11
N ILE A 81 0.23 0.09 0.55
CA ILE A 81 0.05 1.41 1.19
C ILE A 81 -0.29 2.47 0.13
N LYS A 82 0.36 2.43 -1.04
CA LYS A 82 0.12 3.32 -2.18
C LYS A 82 -1.08 2.91 -3.04
N GLY A 83 -1.81 1.86 -2.68
CA GLY A 83 -2.95 1.39 -3.46
C GLY A 83 -2.62 0.86 -4.87
N LYS A 84 -1.36 0.54 -5.16
CA LYS A 84 -0.93 -0.04 -6.43
C LYS A 84 -1.08 -1.57 -6.44
N ASP A 85 -1.11 -2.20 -5.27
CA ASP A 85 -1.32 -3.64 -5.12
C ASP A 85 -2.78 -4.04 -5.35
N ARG A 86 -3.02 -5.30 -5.77
CA ARG A 86 -4.36 -5.89 -5.98
C ARG A 86 -5.21 -5.93 -4.73
N GLU A 87 -4.57 -5.86 -3.59
CA GLU A 87 -5.16 -5.81 -2.28
C GLU A 87 -4.95 -4.43 -1.66
N SER A 88 -5.95 -3.97 -0.88
CA SER A 88 -5.93 -2.68 -0.20
C SER A 88 -6.07 -2.87 1.31
N ILE A 89 -5.54 -1.92 2.08
CA ILE A 89 -5.71 -1.88 3.54
C ILE A 89 -7.16 -1.45 3.82
N LYS A 90 -7.92 -2.33 4.46
CA LYS A 90 -9.32 -2.14 4.85
C LYS A 90 -9.41 -1.41 6.19
N ASP A 91 -8.67 -1.88 7.18
CA ASP A 91 -8.64 -1.32 8.52
C ASP A 91 -7.34 -1.64 9.26
N ILE A 92 -7.02 -0.80 10.24
CA ILE A 92 -5.91 -0.98 11.17
C ILE A 92 -6.46 -0.75 12.58
N LYS A 93 -6.20 -1.67 13.49
CA LYS A 93 -6.64 -1.61 14.89
C LYS A 93 -5.45 -1.85 15.80
N ILE A 94 -5.24 -0.96 16.76
CA ILE A 94 -4.35 -1.24 17.90
C ILE A 94 -5.18 -2.04 18.90
N ILE A 95 -4.83 -3.32 19.08
CA ILE A 95 -5.50 -4.23 20.01
C ILE A 95 -5.04 -3.97 21.44
N ASN A 96 -3.73 -3.77 21.61
CA ASN A 96 -3.12 -3.49 22.90
C ASN A 96 -1.95 -2.53 22.73
N LEU A 97 -2.08 -1.32 23.28
CA LEU A 97 -1.06 -0.29 23.18
C LEU A 97 0.21 -0.62 23.97
N ASN A 98 0.09 -1.32 25.11
CA ASN A 98 1.25 -1.63 25.96
C ASN A 98 2.13 -2.71 25.36
N ASN A 99 1.51 -3.67 24.64
CA ASN A 99 2.20 -4.76 23.97
C ASN A 99 2.43 -4.49 22.48
N HIS A 100 2.10 -3.28 22.01
CA HIS A 100 2.20 -2.89 20.60
C HIS A 100 1.49 -3.87 19.64
N GLU A 101 0.38 -4.47 20.07
CA GLU A 101 -0.39 -5.44 19.30
C GLU A 101 -1.27 -4.72 18.28
N ILE A 102 -1.10 -5.06 17.01
CA ILE A 102 -1.82 -4.43 15.91
C ILE A 102 -2.44 -5.51 15.02
N GLU A 103 -3.70 -5.29 14.66
CA GLU A 103 -4.40 -6.04 13.62
C GLU A 103 -4.60 -5.18 12.37
N PHE A 104 -4.38 -5.80 11.22
CA PHE A 104 -4.58 -5.24 9.91
C PHE A 104 -5.60 -6.08 9.14
N GLY A 105 -6.66 -5.43 8.69
CA GLY A 105 -7.59 -5.99 7.72
C GLY A 105 -7.17 -5.59 6.31
N PHE A 106 -7.10 -6.54 5.40
CA PHE A 106 -6.84 -6.31 3.98
C PHE A 106 -7.99 -6.85 3.13
N LYS A 107 -8.26 -6.18 2.02
CA LYS A 107 -9.34 -6.53 1.09
C LYS A 107 -8.84 -6.57 -0.34
N GLY A 108 -8.98 -7.74 -0.96
CA GLY A 108 -8.85 -7.95 -2.39
C GLY A 108 -10.22 -7.93 -3.09
N MET A 109 -10.25 -8.34 -4.35
CA MET A 109 -11.49 -8.34 -5.15
C MET A 109 -12.54 -9.32 -4.61
N ASN A 110 -12.10 -10.52 -4.21
CA ASN A 110 -12.98 -11.63 -3.78
C ASN A 110 -12.49 -12.31 -2.49
N TRP A 111 -11.58 -11.67 -1.74
CA TRP A 111 -11.04 -12.23 -0.51
C TRP A 111 -10.73 -11.11 0.49
N GLU A 112 -10.67 -11.48 1.77
CA GLU A 112 -10.16 -10.65 2.84
C GLU A 112 -9.05 -11.43 3.55
N THR A 113 -8.06 -10.71 4.05
CA THR A 113 -6.90 -11.26 4.75
C THR A 113 -6.75 -10.49 6.05
N ASN A 114 -6.57 -11.18 7.18
CA ASN A 114 -6.17 -10.53 8.42
C ASN A 114 -4.69 -10.78 8.68
N SER A 115 -4.05 -9.82 9.33
CA SER A 115 -2.68 -9.97 9.82
C SER A 115 -2.57 -9.34 11.20
N PHE A 116 -1.91 -10.05 12.09
CA PHE A 116 -1.51 -9.62 13.42
C PHE A 116 0.01 -9.41 13.46
N LEU A 117 0.44 -8.37 14.16
CA LEU A 117 1.84 -8.14 14.46
C LEU A 117 1.99 -7.44 15.81
N SER A 118 2.94 -7.90 16.62
CA SER A 118 3.44 -7.21 17.81
C SER A 118 4.97 -7.14 17.76
N ILE A 119 5.50 -5.91 17.86
CA ILE A 119 6.94 -5.66 17.97
C ILE A 119 7.20 -4.88 19.26
N THR A 120 7.92 -5.51 20.18
CA THR A 120 8.41 -4.94 21.43
C THR A 120 9.92 -5.07 21.51
N GLU A 121 10.56 -4.47 22.51
CA GLU A 121 12.00 -4.63 22.72
C GLU A 121 12.38 -6.10 23.00
N ASP A 122 11.48 -6.86 23.63
CA ASP A 122 11.71 -8.26 24.02
C ASP A 122 11.66 -9.20 22.81
N ASN A 123 10.75 -8.96 21.86
CA ASN A 123 10.53 -9.83 20.69
C ASN A 123 11.06 -9.26 19.36
N ILE A 124 11.76 -8.12 19.34
CA ILE A 124 12.26 -7.49 18.10
C ILE A 124 13.15 -8.41 17.22
N GLY A 125 13.74 -9.44 17.81
CA GLY A 125 14.56 -10.42 17.12
C GLY A 125 13.79 -11.56 16.46
N ASP A 126 12.53 -11.77 16.84
CA ASP A 126 11.55 -12.64 16.19
C ASP A 126 10.13 -12.22 16.64
N PRO A 127 9.54 -11.22 15.97
CA PRO A 127 8.27 -10.65 16.41
C PRO A 127 7.13 -11.64 16.37
N GLU A 128 6.21 -11.51 17.32
CA GLU A 128 4.93 -12.21 17.30
C GLU A 128 4.12 -11.74 16.11
N ARG A 129 3.73 -12.67 15.26
CA ARG A 129 3.04 -12.39 14.00
C ARG A 129 2.14 -13.54 13.61
N ASP A 130 1.03 -13.19 12.98
CA ASP A 130 0.14 -14.14 12.33
C ASP A 130 -0.46 -13.47 11.09
N CYS A 131 -0.74 -14.24 10.04
CA CYS A 131 -1.33 -13.71 8.82
C CYS A 131 -1.99 -14.82 8.00
N ASP A 132 -3.23 -14.59 7.61
CA ASP A 132 -4.03 -15.55 6.84
C ASP A 132 -3.55 -15.72 5.39
N CYS A 133 -2.57 -14.92 4.96
CA CYS A 133 -2.07 -15.00 3.59
C CYS A 133 -1.18 -16.24 3.38
N ARG A 134 -1.10 -16.71 2.13
CA ARG A 134 -0.31 -17.89 1.73
C ARG A 134 1.18 -17.86 2.12
N ILE A 135 1.74 -16.68 2.36
CA ILE A 135 3.15 -16.53 2.76
C ILE A 135 3.25 -16.41 4.29
N GLY A 136 2.40 -15.56 4.89
CA GLY A 136 2.44 -15.25 6.32
C GLY A 136 1.93 -16.38 7.21
N SER A 137 1.00 -17.22 6.73
CA SER A 137 0.51 -18.41 7.45
C SER A 137 1.60 -19.47 7.66
N GLU A 138 2.70 -19.37 6.92
CA GLU A 138 3.90 -20.18 7.08
C GLU A 138 5.06 -19.33 7.63
N MET A 139 4.75 -18.24 8.34
CA MET A 139 5.70 -17.31 8.99
C MET A 139 6.64 -16.53 8.04
N GLY A 140 6.39 -16.57 6.72
CA GLY A 140 7.19 -15.88 5.73
C GLY A 140 7.02 -14.36 5.72
N PHE A 141 8.02 -13.65 5.18
CA PHE A 141 8.04 -12.18 5.09
C PHE A 141 7.13 -11.65 3.96
N CYS A 142 5.82 -11.73 4.19
CA CYS A 142 4.81 -11.23 3.26
C CYS A 142 4.69 -9.70 3.27
N GLY A 143 4.02 -9.14 2.25
CA GLY A 143 3.73 -7.71 2.21
C GLY A 143 2.91 -7.23 3.41
N HIS A 144 2.05 -8.06 4.00
CA HIS A 144 1.26 -7.70 5.19
C HIS A 144 2.14 -7.47 6.43
N PHE A 145 3.09 -8.38 6.67
CA PHE A 145 4.09 -8.24 7.71
C PHE A 145 4.84 -6.91 7.57
N TRP A 146 5.27 -6.57 6.36
CA TRP A 146 6.00 -5.33 6.11
C TRP A 146 5.13 -4.07 6.23
N VAL A 147 3.83 -4.14 5.95
CA VAL A 147 2.90 -3.04 6.28
C VAL A 147 2.86 -2.83 7.79
N GLY A 148 2.73 -3.91 8.57
CA GLY A 148 2.76 -3.84 10.03
C GLY A 148 4.09 -3.34 10.59
N PHE A 149 5.21 -3.76 10.00
CA PHE A 149 6.55 -3.30 10.35
C PHE A 149 6.70 -1.79 10.15
N ILE A 150 6.33 -1.29 8.97
CA ILE A 150 6.38 0.15 8.65
C ILE A 150 5.47 0.94 9.59
N PHE A 151 4.27 0.42 9.85
CA PHE A 151 3.32 1.04 10.77
C PHE A 151 3.91 1.18 12.17
N SER A 152 4.43 0.07 12.73
CA SER A 152 5.01 0.02 14.07
C SER A 152 6.21 0.96 14.20
N LEU A 153 7.06 1.02 13.17
CA LEU A 153 8.18 1.95 13.12
C LEU A 153 7.72 3.42 13.12
N LYS A 154 6.65 3.73 12.38
CA LYS A 154 6.09 5.08 12.28
C LYS A 154 5.28 5.51 13.52
N GLN A 155 4.89 4.55 14.36
CA GLN A 155 4.31 4.78 15.69
C GLN A 155 5.35 4.80 16.81
N ASP A 156 6.65 4.77 16.46
CA ASP A 156 7.76 4.73 17.41
C ASP A 156 7.74 3.53 18.38
N TYR A 157 7.09 2.42 18.02
CA TYR A 157 7.05 1.18 18.83
C TYR A 157 8.42 0.51 18.97
N PHE A 158 9.32 0.78 18.02
CA PHE A 158 10.72 0.40 18.09
C PHE A 158 11.58 1.35 17.25
N LYS A 159 12.89 1.36 17.51
CA LYS A 159 13.87 2.07 16.68
C LYS A 159 14.45 1.13 15.64
N LEU A 160 14.62 1.61 14.41
CA LEU A 160 15.27 0.84 13.34
C LEU A 160 16.69 0.38 13.72
N SER A 161 17.40 1.17 14.52
CA SER A 161 18.69 0.81 15.11
C SER A 161 18.65 -0.43 15.99
N ASN A 162 17.49 -0.86 16.46
CA ASN A 162 17.32 -2.04 17.31
C ASN A 162 16.90 -3.27 16.49
N TRP A 163 16.40 -3.10 15.25
CA TRP A 163 15.98 -4.21 14.39
C TRP A 163 17.13 -5.19 14.12
N SER A 164 16.91 -6.48 14.37
CA SER A 164 17.95 -7.52 14.26
C SER A 164 17.52 -8.78 13.51
N LEU A 165 16.24 -8.92 13.16
CA LEU A 165 15.75 -10.14 12.50
C LEU A 165 16.22 -10.25 11.04
N THR A 166 16.30 -9.14 10.30
CA THR A 166 16.66 -9.14 8.87
C THR A 166 17.57 -7.97 8.50
N VAL A 167 18.34 -8.15 7.42
CA VAL A 167 19.00 -7.04 6.72
C VAL A 167 17.97 -6.26 5.91
N LEU A 168 17.97 -4.94 6.04
CA LEU A 168 17.11 -4.03 5.27
C LEU A 168 17.92 -3.38 4.15
N PRO A 169 17.28 -2.98 3.02
CA PRO A 169 17.97 -2.26 1.96
C PRO A 169 18.40 -0.87 2.44
N ASP A 170 19.55 -0.38 1.95
CA ASP A 170 20.16 0.87 2.41
C ASP A 170 19.25 2.09 2.24
N ASN A 171 18.41 2.08 1.20
CA ASN A 171 17.44 3.14 0.90
C ASN A 171 16.10 2.98 1.64
N PHE A 172 15.99 2.06 2.61
CA PHE A 172 14.72 1.77 3.30
C PHE A 172 14.11 3.03 3.94
N ASN A 173 14.89 3.78 4.71
CA ASN A 173 14.43 5.00 5.39
C ASN A 173 13.89 6.05 4.41
N GLU A 174 14.56 6.23 3.27
CA GLU A 174 14.12 7.17 2.23
C GLU A 174 12.80 6.70 1.60
N THR A 175 12.69 5.39 1.38
CA THR A 175 11.54 4.77 0.72
C THR A 175 10.25 4.93 1.54
N ILE A 176 10.35 4.87 2.86
CA ILE A 176 9.20 5.03 3.76
C ILE A 176 9.00 6.47 4.26
N LYS A 177 9.87 7.41 3.89
CA LYS A 177 9.84 8.79 4.40
C LYS A 177 8.50 9.46 4.17
N SER A 178 7.94 9.28 2.97
CA SER A 178 6.66 9.87 2.57
C SER A 178 5.44 9.16 3.16
N ILE A 179 5.60 8.03 3.85
CA ILE A 179 4.47 7.32 4.47
C ILE A 179 4.08 8.02 5.78
N ASN A 180 2.81 8.38 5.90
CA ASN A 180 2.19 9.05 7.05
C ASN A 180 1.11 8.16 7.67
N ILE A 181 0.92 8.26 8.98
CA ILE A 181 -0.19 7.64 9.70
C ILE A 181 -1.09 8.75 10.23
N SER A 182 -2.39 8.65 9.97
CA SER A 182 -3.39 9.56 10.54
C SER A 182 -4.47 8.77 11.27
N ALA A 183 -4.86 9.27 12.43
CA ALA A 183 -6.10 8.89 13.10
C ALA A 183 -7.12 10.00 12.82
N PRO A 184 -8.23 9.74 12.12
CA PRO A 184 -9.31 10.71 12.00
C PRO A 184 -9.86 11.02 13.40
N ASP A 185 -9.95 12.30 13.76
CA ASP A 185 -10.44 12.75 15.06
C ASP A 185 -11.74 12.01 15.47
N GLY A 186 -11.69 11.35 16.63
CA GLY A 186 -12.85 10.70 17.25
C GLY A 186 -13.25 9.32 16.74
N LYS A 187 -12.46 8.65 15.86
CA LYS A 187 -12.67 7.24 15.49
C LYS A 187 -11.40 6.41 15.70
N THR A 188 -11.57 5.17 16.19
CA THR A 188 -10.52 4.14 16.36
C THR A 188 -9.93 3.61 15.04
N SER A 189 -10.37 4.10 13.88
CA SER A 189 -9.91 3.63 12.58
C SER A 189 -8.66 4.38 12.12
N ILE A 190 -7.50 3.77 12.27
CA ILE A 190 -6.21 4.36 11.88
C ILE A 190 -6.00 4.16 10.37
N LYS A 191 -5.49 5.19 9.68
CA LYS A 191 -5.15 5.16 8.25
C LYS A 191 -3.64 5.30 8.07
N ILE A 192 -3.08 4.50 7.16
CA ILE A 192 -1.71 4.65 6.66
C ILE A 192 -1.79 5.04 5.18
N SER A 193 -1.05 6.07 4.78
CA SER A 193 -1.05 6.57 3.40
C SER A 193 0.31 7.14 3.01
N ASN A 194 0.54 7.35 1.72
CA ASN A 194 1.74 8.00 1.22
C ASN A 194 1.47 9.49 0.99
N GLY A 195 2.06 10.37 1.79
CA GLY A 195 1.92 11.83 1.68
C GLY A 195 2.53 12.46 0.43
N SER A 196 3.25 11.71 -0.41
CA SER A 196 3.81 12.22 -1.68
C SER A 196 3.05 11.76 -2.93
N SER A 197 2.03 10.92 -2.77
CA SER A 197 1.14 10.50 -3.85
C SER A 197 -0.09 9.86 -3.21
N ASP A 198 -1.24 10.51 -3.35
CA ASP A 198 -2.57 10.13 -2.86
C ASP A 198 -3.05 10.85 -1.58
N GLY A 199 -3.44 12.11 -1.74
CA GLY A 199 -4.63 12.66 -1.08
C GLY A 199 -4.59 12.80 0.44
N SER A 200 -3.40 12.93 1.05
CA SER A 200 -3.27 13.37 2.45
C SER A 200 -4.03 14.68 2.72
N ASP A 201 -4.06 15.56 1.73
CA ASP A 201 -4.65 16.89 1.83
C ASP A 201 -6.18 16.84 1.92
N PHE A 202 -6.81 15.74 1.50
CA PHE A 202 -8.28 15.65 1.41
C PHE A 202 -8.91 14.75 2.47
N SER A 203 -8.17 14.42 3.53
CA SER A 203 -8.64 13.53 4.60
C SER A 203 -10.01 13.93 5.15
N ASN A 204 -10.22 15.24 5.33
CA ASN A 204 -11.47 15.82 5.85
C ASN A 204 -12.60 15.93 4.82
N LEU A 205 -12.30 15.73 3.53
CA LEU A 205 -13.23 15.88 2.40
C LEU A 205 -13.55 14.54 1.73
N PHE A 206 -12.90 13.45 2.15
CA PHE A 206 -13.10 12.12 1.57
C PHE A 206 -14.54 11.63 1.76
N GLU A 207 -15.13 11.09 0.69
CA GLU A 207 -16.53 10.69 0.58
C GLU A 207 -17.56 11.82 0.73
N GLN A 208 -17.13 13.08 0.80
CA GLN A 208 -18.02 14.22 0.88
C GLN A 208 -18.31 14.83 -0.49
N SER A 209 -19.40 15.59 -0.57
CA SER A 209 -19.64 16.48 -1.70
C SER A 209 -18.76 17.72 -1.55
N ILE A 210 -17.97 18.00 -2.58
CA ILE A 210 -16.97 19.06 -2.58
C ILE A 210 -17.19 20.03 -3.73
N THR A 211 -16.52 21.17 -3.63
CA THR A 211 -16.34 22.13 -4.71
C THR A 211 -14.84 22.28 -4.97
N ILE A 212 -14.42 22.05 -6.21
CA ILE A 212 -13.16 22.57 -6.72
C ILE A 212 -13.45 24.01 -7.14
N TYR A 213 -12.95 24.97 -6.37
CA TYR A 213 -13.12 26.39 -6.62
C TYR A 213 -12.24 26.87 -7.77
N GLU A 214 -11.06 26.28 -7.89
CA GLU A 214 -10.11 26.52 -8.98
C GLU A 214 -9.24 25.28 -9.18
N GLY A 215 -8.95 24.93 -10.43
CA GLY A 215 -7.96 23.92 -10.78
C GLY A 215 -7.61 24.03 -12.25
N LYS A 216 -6.31 24.01 -12.57
CA LYS A 216 -5.80 24.13 -13.94
C LYS A 216 -5.68 22.76 -14.59
N ILE A 217 -6.26 22.59 -15.77
CA ILE A 217 -6.16 21.34 -16.52
C ILE A 217 -4.74 21.16 -17.06
N THR A 218 -4.12 20.03 -16.74
CA THR A 218 -2.79 19.65 -17.24
C THR A 218 -2.82 18.45 -18.19
N ASN A 219 -3.82 17.58 -18.05
CA ASN A 219 -4.00 16.42 -18.92
C ASN A 219 -5.48 16.07 -19.09
N ILE A 220 -5.84 15.54 -20.26
CA ILE A 220 -7.17 15.00 -20.57
C ILE A 220 -6.95 13.65 -21.24
N GLU A 221 -7.42 12.58 -20.60
CA GLU A 221 -7.30 11.22 -21.11
C GLU A 221 -8.68 10.60 -21.33
N GLN A 222 -8.95 10.12 -22.55
CA GLN A 222 -10.15 9.35 -22.86
C GLN A 222 -10.00 7.91 -22.36
N LYS A 223 -11.04 7.38 -21.72
CA LYS A 223 -11.12 6.02 -21.23
C LYS A 223 -12.42 5.37 -21.66
N GLU A 224 -12.35 4.07 -21.87
CA GLU A 224 -13.50 3.23 -22.21
C GLU A 224 -13.73 2.21 -21.10
N GLN A 225 -14.99 2.06 -20.69
CA GLN A 225 -15.42 1.05 -19.74
C GLN A 225 -16.49 0.17 -20.36
N VAL A 226 -16.19 -1.13 -20.50
CA VAL A 226 -17.15 -2.13 -20.94
C VAL A 226 -17.81 -2.77 -19.72
N PHE A 227 -19.14 -2.64 -19.62
CA PHE A 227 -19.92 -3.30 -18.58
C PHE A 227 -21.20 -3.88 -19.19
N GLN A 228 -21.39 -5.20 -19.09
CA GLN A 228 -22.55 -5.90 -19.67
C GLN A 228 -22.79 -5.51 -21.15
N GLU A 229 -21.73 -5.59 -21.97
CA GLU A 229 -21.75 -5.26 -23.41
C GLU A 229 -22.03 -3.79 -23.76
N LYS A 230 -22.24 -2.91 -22.77
CA LYS A 230 -22.32 -1.47 -22.98
C LYS A 230 -20.95 -0.81 -22.82
N ILE A 231 -20.52 -0.09 -23.85
CA ILE A 231 -19.31 0.73 -23.83
C ILE A 231 -19.70 2.11 -23.28
N THR A 232 -19.06 2.51 -22.20
CA THR A 232 -19.19 3.87 -21.63
C THR A 232 -17.86 4.60 -21.84
N ILE A 233 -17.90 5.70 -22.57
CA ILE A 233 -16.75 6.60 -22.74
C ILE A 233 -16.77 7.65 -21.62
N TYR A 234 -15.62 7.86 -20.98
CA TYR A 234 -15.44 8.91 -19.99
C TYR A 234 -14.05 9.53 -20.12
N PHE A 235 -13.89 10.72 -19.55
CA PHE A 235 -12.63 11.44 -19.57
C PHE A 235 -12.08 11.56 -18.15
N LEU A 236 -10.81 11.22 -17.99
CA LEU A 236 -10.03 11.48 -16.79
C LEU A 236 -9.23 12.77 -17.02
N ILE A 237 -9.41 13.74 -16.14
CA ILE A 237 -8.78 15.06 -16.27
C ILE A 237 -7.89 15.27 -15.07
N SER A 238 -6.62 15.53 -15.32
CA SER A 238 -5.66 15.89 -14.28
C SER A 238 -5.66 17.40 -14.08
N LEU A 239 -5.75 17.82 -12.82
CA LEU A 239 -5.71 19.21 -12.42
C LEU A 239 -4.44 19.49 -11.62
N THR A 240 -3.97 20.73 -11.67
CA THR A 240 -2.93 21.26 -10.76
C THR A 240 -3.33 22.61 -10.19
N ASN A 241 -2.64 23.04 -9.13
CA ASN A 241 -2.90 24.29 -8.38
C ASN A 241 -4.37 24.38 -7.95
N ILE A 242 -4.82 23.36 -7.23
CA ILE A 242 -6.23 23.16 -6.89
C ILE A 242 -6.56 23.90 -5.61
N LYS A 243 -7.68 24.61 -5.62
CA LYS A 243 -8.38 25.09 -4.41
C LYS A 243 -9.66 24.30 -4.24
N ILE A 244 -9.76 23.51 -3.18
CA ILE A 244 -10.89 22.61 -2.94
C ILE A 244 -11.42 22.77 -1.52
N GLY A 245 -12.72 22.59 -1.35
CA GLY A 245 -13.35 22.62 -0.04
C GLY A 245 -14.74 21.98 -0.04
N PRO A 246 -15.47 22.08 1.08
CA PRO A 246 -16.82 21.55 1.18
C PRO A 246 -17.75 22.22 0.14
N ARG A 247 -18.74 21.47 -0.33
CA ARG A 247 -19.74 22.02 -1.24
C ARG A 247 -20.65 23.00 -0.51
N LEU A 248 -20.63 24.26 -0.94
CA LEU A 248 -21.48 25.30 -0.36
C LEU A 248 -22.93 25.19 -0.84
N GLN A 249 -23.87 25.41 0.07
CA GLN A 249 -25.28 25.59 -0.29
C GLN A 249 -25.58 27.06 -0.60
N LYS A 250 -24.94 28.00 0.09
CA LYS A 250 -25.06 29.45 -0.15
C LYS A 250 -23.68 30.10 -0.22
N LYS A 251 -23.57 31.22 -0.94
CA LYS A 251 -22.31 31.99 -1.02
C LYS A 251 -21.81 32.51 0.34
N SER A 252 -22.73 32.76 1.29
CA SER A 252 -22.42 33.18 2.66
C SER A 252 -21.71 32.12 3.48
N ASP A 253 -21.78 30.85 3.07
CA ASP A 253 -21.18 29.73 3.78
C ASP A 253 -19.71 29.54 3.40
N TYR A 254 -19.21 30.37 2.45
CA TYR A 254 -17.82 30.36 2.05
C TYR A 254 -16.95 30.85 3.20
N LYS A 255 -16.02 29.99 3.62
CA LYS A 255 -14.98 30.32 4.58
C LYS A 255 -13.63 29.96 3.97
N GLU A 256 -12.73 30.93 3.94
CA GLU A 256 -11.40 30.75 3.35
C GLU A 256 -10.57 29.72 4.12
N GLU A 257 -10.78 29.62 5.45
CA GLU A 257 -10.19 28.61 6.33
C GLU A 257 -10.56 27.16 5.99
N ASP A 258 -11.68 26.93 5.30
CA ASP A 258 -12.13 25.59 4.89
C ASP A 258 -11.57 25.17 3.51
N ILE A 259 -10.76 26.02 2.88
CA ILE A 259 -10.14 25.74 1.58
C ILE A 259 -8.77 25.11 1.75
N ILE A 260 -8.60 24.00 1.06
CA ILE A 260 -7.38 23.24 0.98
C ILE A 260 -6.74 23.52 -0.37
N GLU A 261 -5.47 23.91 -0.35
CA GLU A 261 -4.65 23.98 -1.55
C GLU A 261 -3.97 22.63 -1.79
N ALA A 262 -4.04 22.13 -3.01
CA ALA A 262 -3.45 20.86 -3.39
C ALA A 262 -2.74 20.95 -4.75
N ASN A 263 -1.67 20.18 -4.88
CA ASN A 263 -0.84 20.21 -6.09
C ASN A 263 -1.47 19.46 -7.25
N ASP A 264 -2.15 18.35 -6.97
CA ASP A 264 -2.67 17.44 -7.98
C ASP A 264 -3.98 16.77 -7.53
N LEU A 265 -4.90 16.61 -8.49
CA LEU A 265 -6.17 15.91 -8.29
C LEU A 265 -6.71 15.50 -9.66
N ALA A 266 -7.27 14.29 -9.74
CA ALA A 266 -7.97 13.85 -10.93
C ALA A 266 -9.49 14.02 -10.76
N ILE A 267 -10.15 14.37 -11.86
CA ILE A 267 -11.61 14.38 -11.96
C ILE A 267 -12.06 13.45 -13.10
N ARG A 268 -13.24 12.84 -12.93
CA ARG A 268 -13.89 12.05 -13.97
C ARG A 268 -15.13 12.77 -14.47
N ILE A 269 -15.19 13.03 -15.77
CA ILE A 269 -16.35 13.61 -16.44
C ILE A 269 -16.86 12.68 -17.55
N SER A 270 -18.14 12.80 -17.88
CA SER A 270 -18.75 12.08 -19.00
C SER A 270 -18.35 12.71 -20.33
N GLU A 271 -18.41 11.91 -21.40
CA GLU A 271 -18.26 12.38 -22.79
C GLU A 271 -19.13 13.60 -23.10
N LYS A 272 -20.43 13.53 -22.77
CA LYS A 272 -21.35 14.65 -22.89
C LYS A 272 -20.84 15.96 -22.26
N LEU A 273 -20.25 15.91 -21.06
CA LEU A 273 -19.76 17.11 -20.39
C LEU A 273 -18.50 17.66 -21.05
N LYS A 274 -17.65 16.78 -21.61
CA LYS A 274 -16.46 17.17 -22.36
C LYS A 274 -16.84 17.91 -23.65
N GLU A 275 -17.87 17.44 -24.33
CA GLU A 275 -18.39 18.02 -25.58
C GLU A 275 -19.08 19.37 -25.34
N GLU A 276 -19.95 19.45 -24.33
CA GLU A 276 -20.73 20.67 -24.04
C GLU A 276 -19.89 21.87 -23.57
N ASN A 277 -18.70 21.62 -22.99
CA ASN A 277 -17.90 22.67 -22.35
C ASN A 277 -16.59 22.99 -23.09
N ASP A 278 -16.27 22.31 -24.20
CA ASP A 278 -15.03 22.47 -25.02
C ASP A 278 -13.73 22.67 -24.20
N ILE A 279 -13.60 21.98 -23.07
CA ILE A 279 -12.47 22.16 -22.15
C ILE A 279 -11.14 21.71 -22.80
N LYS A 280 -10.07 22.48 -22.55
CA LYS A 280 -8.74 22.30 -23.12
C LYS A 280 -7.67 22.26 -22.03
N ILE A 281 -6.51 21.71 -22.38
CA ILE A 281 -5.33 21.77 -21.53
C ILE A 281 -4.94 23.23 -21.35
N GLY A 282 -4.73 23.64 -20.10
CA GLY A 282 -4.42 25.01 -19.72
C GLY A 282 -5.60 25.77 -19.12
N ASP A 283 -6.83 25.35 -19.38
CA ASP A 283 -8.03 25.98 -18.83
C ASP A 283 -8.06 25.85 -17.31
N LYS A 284 -8.62 26.86 -16.64
CA LYS A 284 -8.99 26.77 -15.24
C LYS A 284 -10.46 26.44 -15.14
N ILE A 285 -10.80 25.54 -14.23
CA ILE A 285 -12.16 25.08 -14.03
C ILE A 285 -12.61 25.17 -12.58
N LYS A 286 -13.92 25.31 -12.42
CA LYS A 286 -14.66 25.15 -11.18
C LYS A 286 -15.72 24.08 -11.36
N VAL A 287 -15.74 23.11 -10.44
CA VAL A 287 -16.66 21.96 -10.50
C VAL A 287 -17.17 21.57 -9.13
N ASN A 288 -18.39 21.01 -9.12
CA ASN A 288 -18.94 20.34 -7.94
C ASN A 288 -18.96 18.83 -8.20
N GLY A 289 -18.59 18.04 -7.20
CA GLY A 289 -18.64 16.60 -7.31
C GLY A 289 -18.53 15.92 -5.95
N LYS A 290 -18.30 14.61 -5.97
CA LYS A 290 -18.02 13.80 -4.78
C LYS A 290 -16.59 13.29 -4.86
N LEU A 291 -15.77 13.62 -3.87
CA LEU A 291 -14.44 13.07 -3.76
C LEU A 291 -14.53 11.65 -3.22
N GLN A 292 -14.03 10.67 -3.97
CA GLN A 292 -14.06 9.28 -3.56
C GLN A 292 -12.94 8.51 -4.25
N ARG A 293 -12.61 7.34 -3.70
CA ARG A 293 -11.66 6.45 -4.35
C ARG A 293 -12.27 5.83 -5.59
N ASP A 294 -11.56 5.86 -6.71
CA ASP A 294 -11.94 5.10 -7.89
C ASP A 294 -11.46 3.65 -7.77
N ASN A 295 -12.39 2.70 -7.83
CA ASN A 295 -12.06 1.28 -7.65
C ASN A 295 -11.18 0.71 -8.78
N PHE A 296 -11.23 1.30 -9.99
CA PHE A 296 -10.48 0.81 -11.15
C PHE A 296 -9.10 1.46 -11.22
N LEU A 297 -9.03 2.78 -11.04
CA LEU A 297 -7.79 3.54 -11.09
C LEU A 297 -7.03 3.53 -9.76
N ARG A 298 -7.71 3.18 -8.67
CA ARG A 298 -7.21 3.13 -7.29
C ARG A 298 -6.75 4.46 -6.68
N LEU A 299 -7.00 5.56 -7.40
CA LEU A 299 -6.72 6.95 -7.02
C LEU A 299 -7.94 7.63 -6.38
N ASN A 300 -7.71 8.66 -5.57
CA ASN A 300 -8.77 9.57 -5.12
C ASN A 300 -9.13 10.52 -6.25
N ILE A 301 -10.39 10.48 -6.70
CA ILE A 301 -10.86 11.33 -7.79
C ILE A 301 -12.20 11.95 -7.47
N VAL A 302 -12.50 13.09 -8.10
CA VAL A 302 -13.82 13.70 -8.02
C VAL A 302 -14.72 13.11 -9.11
N LYS A 303 -15.82 12.50 -8.71
CA LYS A 303 -16.85 11.95 -9.62
C LYS A 303 -18.18 12.67 -9.45
N ASN A 304 -19.18 12.23 -10.19
CA ASN A 304 -20.56 12.75 -10.15
C ASN A 304 -20.63 14.25 -10.47
N ILE A 305 -19.72 14.72 -11.32
CA ILE A 305 -19.71 16.09 -11.83
C ILE A 305 -20.85 16.22 -12.82
N ARG A 306 -21.67 17.26 -12.66
CA ARG A 306 -22.85 17.52 -13.51
C ARG A 306 -22.75 18.82 -14.30
N LYS A 307 -21.80 19.69 -13.94
CA LYS A 307 -21.57 21.00 -14.55
C LYS A 307 -20.09 21.35 -14.38
N ILE A 308 -19.53 21.98 -15.41
CA ILE A 308 -18.20 22.56 -15.39
C ILE A 308 -18.36 24.06 -15.66
N GLU A 309 -17.64 24.88 -14.90
CA GLU A 309 -17.54 26.32 -15.13
C GLU A 309 -16.08 26.61 -15.49
N LEU A 310 -15.85 27.18 -16.67
CA LEU A 310 -14.55 27.74 -17.04
C LEU A 310 -14.38 29.08 -16.33
N ILE A 311 -13.19 29.32 -15.78
CA ILE A 311 -12.85 30.52 -14.99
C ILE A 311 -11.54 31.15 -15.48
#